data_AF-A0A392SBH9-F1
#
_entry.id   AF-A0A392SBH9-F1
#
_cell.length_a   1.000
_cell.length_b   1.000
_cell.length_c   1.000
_cell.angle_alpha   90.00
_cell.angle_beta   90.00
_cell.angle_gamma   90.00
#
_symmetry.space_group_name_H-M   'P 1'
#
loop_
_entity.id
_entity.type
_entity.pdbx_description
1 polymer ?
#
loop_
_entity_poly.entity_id
_entity_poly.type
_entity_poly.pdbx_seq_one_letter_code
_entity_poly.pdbx_strand_id
1 'polypeptide(L)' 'MKPLVTIKSIKFDHVRVQAGSDGTGVATDMITVNSTVKFTYRNKGTFFGVHVSSTPIDLSYSEIVI' A
#
# COMPACT_ATOMS: atom_id res chain seq x y z
N MET A 1 -10.13 -2.49 22.87
CA MET A 1 -10.29 -3.52 21.82
C MET A 1 -9.67 -3.00 20.53
N LYS A 2 -8.88 -3.82 19.83
CA LYS A 2 -8.34 -3.43 18.52
C LYS A 2 -9.40 -3.64 17.44
N PRO A 3 -9.52 -2.72 16.49
CA PRO A 3 -10.40 -2.94 15.36
C PRO A 3 -9.96 -4.10 14.48
N LEU A 4 -10.92 -4.69 13.77
CA LEU A 4 -10.63 -5.69 12.74
C LEU A 4 -10.62 -5.01 11.38
N VAL A 5 -9.50 -5.08 10.68
CA VAL A 5 -9.35 -4.62 9.29
C VAL A 5 -9.18 -5.84 8.41
N THR A 6 -9.90 -5.90 7.29
CA THR A 6 -9.79 -6.98 6.30
C THR A 6 -9.72 -6.37 4.91
N ILE A 7 -8.61 -6.63 4.21
CA ILE A 7 -8.46 -6.25 2.80
C ILE A 7 -9.36 -7.15 1.96
N LYS A 8 -10.15 -6.54 1.06
CA LYS A 8 -11.06 -7.25 0.15
C LYS A 8 -10.47 -7.42 -1.23
N SER A 9 -9.84 -6.38 -1.75
CA SER A 9 -9.19 -6.41 -3.06
C SER A 9 -8.21 -5.26 -3.21
N ILE A 10 -7.19 -5.47 -4.04
CA ILE A 10 -6.30 -4.41 -4.52
C ILE A 10 -6.35 -4.46 -6.04
N LYS A 11 -6.61 -3.32 -6.68
CA LYS A 11 -6.51 -3.15 -8.13
C LYS A 11 -5.30 -2.27 -8.42
N PHE A 12 -4.40 -2.74 -9.27
CA PHE A 12 -3.27 -1.97 -9.77
C PHE A 12 -3.67 -1.37 -11.11
N ASP A 13 -3.82 -0.04 -11.17
CA ASP A 13 -4.23 0.67 -12.39
C ASP A 13 -3.02 0.99 -13.27
N HIS A 14 -1.93 1.47 -12.66
CA HIS A 14 -0.67 1.71 -13.34
C HIS A 14 0.50 1.29 -12.46
N VAL A 15 1.45 0.58 -13.03
CA VAL A 15 2.74 0.26 -12.43
C VAL A 15 3.80 0.69 -13.43
N ARG A 16 4.75 1.52 -12.99
CA ARG A 16 5.85 2.00 -13.83
C ARG A 16 7.16 1.84 -13.08
N VAL A 17 8.12 1.17 -13.72
CA VAL A 17 9.51 1.10 -13.32
C VAL A 17 10.29 2.13 -14.13
N GLN A 18 11.12 2.92 -13.47
CA GLN A 18 11.88 3.98 -14.12
C GLN A 18 13.19 4.21 -13.38
N ALA A 19 14.23 4.57 -14.14
CA ALA A 19 15.48 5.04 -13.54
C ALA A 19 15.27 6.45 -12.97
N GLY A 20 15.77 6.69 -11.76
CA GLY A 20 15.73 7.99 -11.10
C GLY A 20 16.98 8.23 -10.25
N SER A 21 16.96 9.32 -9.49
CA SER A 21 17.95 9.62 -8.46
C SER A 21 17.22 9.77 -7.14
N ASP A 22 17.78 9.18 -6.08
CA ASP A 22 17.28 9.43 -4.74
C ASP A 22 17.62 10.87 -4.27
N GLY A 23 17.22 11.21 -3.04
CA GLY A 23 17.50 12.51 -2.43
C GLY A 23 18.99 12.82 -2.21
N THR A 24 19.89 11.86 -2.43
CA THR A 24 21.35 12.00 -2.29
C THR A 24 22.07 12.13 -3.63
N GLY A 25 21.39 11.93 -4.76
CA GLY A 25 22.01 11.94 -6.08
C GLY A 25 22.35 10.54 -6.63
N VAL A 26 22.03 9.48 -5.90
CA VAL A 26 22.40 8.10 -6.29
C VAL A 26 21.35 7.54 -7.25
N ALA A 27 21.83 7.02 -8.39
CA ALA A 27 21.01 6.34 -9.37
C ALA A 27 20.26 5.17 -8.73
N THR A 28 18.93 5.19 -8.82
CA THR A 28 18.03 4.27 -8.11
C THR A 28 16.86 3.92 -9.02
N ASP A 29 16.48 2.65 -9.05
CA ASP A 29 15.24 2.24 -9.69
C ASP A 29 14.04 2.67 -8.84
N MET A 30 13.15 3.43 -9.46
CA MET A 30 11.93 3.93 -8.85
C MET A 30 10.73 3.16 -9.39
N ILE A 31 9.82 2.81 -8.49
CA ILE A 31 8.53 2.20 -8.84
C ILE A 31 7.41 3.15 -8.45
N THR A 32 6.61 3.53 -9.43
CA THR A 32 5.39 4.34 -9.21
C THR A 32 4.17 3.46 -9.42
N VAL A 33 3.30 3.40 -8.41
CA VAL A 33 2.06 2.60 -8.43
C VAL A 33 0.85 3.50 -8.19
N ASN A 34 -0.10 3.44 -9.12
CA ASN A 34 -1.46 3.92 -8.90
C ASN A 34 -2.36 2.70 -8.64
N SER A 35 -3.00 2.65 -7.49
CA SER A 35 -3.82 1.50 -7.09
C SER A 35 -5.03 1.91 -6.26
N THR A 36 -6.09 1.09 -6.35
CA THR A 36 -7.30 1.20 -5.54
C THR A 36 -7.37 0.01 -4.59
N VAL A 37 -7.40 0.29 -3.28
CA VAL A 37 -7.58 -0.73 -2.23
C VAL A 37 -8.99 -0.67 -1.69
N LYS A 38 -9.68 -1.81 -1.68
CA LYS A 38 -10.97 -1.98 -0.97
C LYS A 38 -10.73 -2.78 0.30
N PHE A 39 -11.20 -2.27 1.43
CA PHE A 39 -11.12 -2.96 2.71
C PHE A 39 -12.40 -2.74 3.51
N THR A 40 -12.64 -3.65 4.45
CA THR A 40 -13.71 -3.51 5.44
C THR A 40 -13.10 -3.36 6.81
N TYR A 41 -13.71 -2.50 7.62
CA TYR A 41 -13.31 -2.25 8.99
C TYR A 41 -14.48 -2.53 9.93
N ARG A 42 -14.20 -3.20 11.06
CA ARG A 42 -15.16 -3.40 12.15
C ARG A 42 -14.63 -2.82 13.45
N ASN A 43 -15.31 -1.78 13.95
CA ASN A 43 -15.11 -1.28 15.30
C ASN A 43 -15.65 -2.30 16.31
N LYS A 44 -14.80 -2.73 17.25
CA LYS A 44 -15.22 -3.60 18.36
C LYS A 44 -15.50 -2.82 19.66
N GLY A 45 -15.15 -1.53 19.70
CA GLY A 45 -15.38 -0.67 20.86
C GLY A 45 -16.82 -0.17 20.96
N THR A 46 -17.15 0.42 22.10
CA THR A 46 -18.45 1.03 22.41
C THR A 46 -18.55 2.51 22.04
N PHE A 47 -17.50 3.07 21.43
CA PHE A 47 -17.38 4.49 21.08
C PHE A 47 -17.55 4.70 19.58
N PHE A 48 -18.07 5.88 19.19
CA PHE A 48 -18.47 6.17 17.81
C PHE A 48 -17.33 6.56 16.86
N GLY A 49 -16.23 7.12 17.36
CA GLY A 49 -15.12 7.60 16.53
C GLY A 49 -13.85 6.76 16.70
N VAL A 50 -13.33 6.17 15.61
CA VAL A 50 -12.06 5.43 15.67
C VAL A 50 -11.05 6.04 14.72
N HIS A 51 -9.90 6.44 15.27
CA HIS A 51 -8.72 6.71 14.47
C HIS A 51 -8.03 5.37 14.17
N VAL A 52 -8.07 4.95 12.92
CA VAL A 52 -7.52 3.67 12.48
C VAL A 52 -6.30 3.97 11.63
N SER A 53 -5.10 3.66 12.11
CA SER A 53 -3.98 3.44 11.21
C SER A 53 -4.09 2.00 10.71
N SER A 54 -4.27 1.81 9.40
CA SER A 54 -4.13 0.47 8.82
C SER A 54 -2.67 0.06 8.92
N THR A 55 -2.41 -1.23 9.16
CA THR A 55 -1.08 -1.80 8.91
C THR A 55 -0.68 -1.44 7.48
N PRO A 56 0.52 -0.88 7.25
CA PRO A 56 0.95 -0.52 5.91
C PRO A 56 0.88 -1.78 5.04
N ILE A 57 0.25 -1.65 3.88
CA ILE A 57 0.28 -2.70 2.86
C ILE A 57 1.74 -2.79 2.42
N ASP A 58 2.34 -3.97 2.60
CA ASP A 58 3.69 -4.22 2.11
C ASP A 58 3.59 -4.71 0.65
N LEU A 59 4.30 -4.02 -0.24
CA LEU A 59 4.29 -4.28 -1.68
C LEU A 59 5.70 -4.66 -2.11
N SER A 60 5.86 -5.90 -2.56
CA SER A 60 7.10 -6.38 -3.19
C SER A 60 6.91 -6.45 -4.71
N TYR A 61 7.91 -5.95 -5.44
CA TYR A 61 8.00 -6.06 -6.89
C TYR A 61 9.17 -6.96 -7.27
N SER A 62 8.93 -7.87 -8.22
CA SER A 62 9.96 -8.72 -8.80
C SER A 62 9.70 -8.80 -10.30
N GLU A 63 10.74 -8.55 -11.08
CA GLU A 63 10.73 -8.67 -12.53
C GLU A 63 11.45 -9.97 -12.93
N ILE A 64 10.76 -10.85 -13.66
CA ILE A 64 11.36 -12.04 -14.24
C ILE A 64 11.86 -11.65 -15.63
N VAL A 65 13.17 -11.50 -15.76
CA VAL A 65 13.82 -11.31 -17.05
C VAL A 65 14.01 -12.70 -17.67
N ILE A 66 13.37 -12.95 -18.82
CA ILE A 66 13.51 -14.19 -19.61
C ILE A 66 14.50 -13.94 -20.74
#